data_AF-A0AAV7UYI7-F1
#
_entry.id   AF-A0AAV7UYI7-F1
#
_cell.length_a   1.000
_cell.length_b   1.000
_cell.length_c   1.000
_cell.angle_alpha   90.00
_cell.angle_beta   90.00
_cell.angle_gamma   90.00
#
_symmetry.space_group_name_H-M   'P 1'
#
loop_
_entity.id
_entity.type
_entity.pdbx_description
1 polymer ?
#
loop_
_entity_poly.entity_id
_entity_poly.type
_entity_poly.pdbx_seq_one_letter_code
_entity_poly.pdbx_strand_id
1 'polypeptide(L)'
;MNLTPESRTRDSQTRHIQEAVTNVEKHFGDLCQIFAAYVRKTARLRDKADLLVKEVHAFADTETPSLKNGLKNFADELAKLQDYRQAEVERLEAKIVEPLKSYGAIIRLKREDLKVTLSAKNREAKQMAQLERTRQRNPSNRQVIAESELQQATMDASRISRQLEETIDNFEKQKMKDIKKIFSEFVTIEMLFHGKALEVYTAAYQNIQNIDEEEDLQVFRSSLHPQEYQSRLNVVRANSRLSFASTCATTNRSEVPLQCQRKNVEHCDNYGGDEDDGDEDDATDDEV
;
A
#
# COMPACT_ATOMS: atom_id res chain seq x y z
N MET A 1 37.15 -27.43 -35.44
CA MET A 1 37.82 -26.48 -34.52
C MET A 1 37.75 -27.06 -33.12
N ASN A 2 38.88 -27.46 -32.53
CA ASN A 2 38.91 -27.97 -31.17
C ASN A 2 39.34 -26.86 -30.21
N LEU A 3 38.36 -26.07 -29.73
CA LEU A 3 38.55 -25.21 -28.56
C LEU A 3 39.18 -26.02 -27.43
N THR A 4 40.19 -25.46 -26.75
CA THR A 4 40.84 -26.09 -25.61
C THR A 4 39.83 -26.36 -24.49
N PRO A 5 40.05 -27.36 -23.62
CA PRO A 5 39.13 -27.66 -22.51
C PRO A 5 38.84 -26.43 -21.65
N GLU A 6 39.86 -25.64 -21.32
CA GLU A 6 39.74 -24.40 -20.54
C GLU A 6 38.88 -23.33 -21.22
N SER A 7 39.00 -23.16 -22.54
CA SER A 7 38.16 -22.22 -23.30
C SER A 7 36.68 -22.61 -23.22
N ARG A 8 36.36 -23.91 -23.37
CA ARG A 8 34.98 -24.40 -23.26
C ARG A 8 34.41 -24.19 -21.86
N THR A 9 35.20 -24.44 -20.81
CA THR A 9 34.79 -24.20 -19.41
C THR A 9 34.53 -22.71 -19.16
N ARG A 10 35.45 -21.84 -19.58
CA ARG A 10 35.32 -20.37 -19.41
C ARG A 10 34.11 -19.80 -20.13
N ASP A 11 33.72 -20.34 -21.28
CA ASP A 11 32.54 -19.85 -22.02
C ASP A 11 31.22 -20.36 -21.44
N SER A 12 31.20 -21.59 -20.89
CA SER A 12 30.10 -22.09 -20.07
C SER A 12 29.86 -21.20 -18.84
N GLN A 13 30.93 -20.83 -18.13
CA GLN A 13 30.85 -19.92 -16.97
C GLN A 13 30.27 -18.55 -17.36
N THR A 14 30.73 -17.91 -18.43
CA THR A 14 30.18 -16.61 -18.87
C THR A 14 28.70 -16.69 -19.24
N ARG A 15 28.25 -17.79 -19.86
CA ARG A 15 26.82 -18.01 -20.13
C ARG A 15 26.02 -18.13 -18.84
N HIS A 16 26.45 -18.97 -17.89
CA HIS A 16 25.78 -19.13 -16.60
C HIS A 16 25.67 -17.81 -15.82
N ILE A 17 26.72 -16.98 -15.85
CA ILE A 17 26.69 -15.63 -15.25
C ILE A 17 25.65 -14.73 -15.95
N GLN A 18 25.59 -14.75 -17.28
CA GLN A 18 24.61 -13.96 -18.04
C GLN A 18 23.17 -14.42 -17.78
N GLU A 19 22.93 -15.73 -17.69
CA GLU A 19 21.63 -16.32 -17.31
C GLU A 19 21.25 -15.92 -15.88
N ALA A 20 22.18 -16.00 -14.92
CA ALA A 20 21.94 -15.56 -13.55
C ALA A 20 21.55 -14.08 -13.44
N VAL A 21 22.26 -13.17 -14.12
CA VAL A 21 21.92 -11.73 -14.14
C VAL A 21 20.55 -11.51 -14.78
N THR A 22 20.24 -12.20 -15.88
CA THR A 22 18.95 -12.09 -16.59
C THR A 22 17.77 -12.59 -15.74
N ASN A 23 17.97 -13.68 -14.98
CA ASN A 23 16.94 -14.22 -14.10
C ASN A 23 16.65 -13.31 -12.91
N VAL A 24 17.68 -12.66 -12.34
CA VAL A 24 17.49 -11.64 -11.29
C VAL A 24 16.75 -10.43 -11.86
N GLU A 25 17.13 -9.97 -13.05
CA GLU A 25 16.50 -8.84 -13.72
C GLU A 25 15.01 -9.03 -13.99
N LYS A 26 14.62 -10.20 -14.52
CA LYS A 26 13.21 -10.55 -14.66
C LYS A 26 12.53 -10.56 -13.29
N HIS A 27 12.94 -11.45 -12.39
CA HIS A 27 12.15 -11.71 -11.19
C HIS A 27 12.16 -10.56 -10.18
N PHE A 28 13.21 -9.74 -10.10
CA PHE A 28 13.20 -8.53 -9.25
C PHE A 28 12.39 -7.41 -9.89
N GLY A 29 12.33 -7.33 -11.23
CA GLY A 29 11.41 -6.47 -11.96
C GLY A 29 9.95 -6.84 -11.70
N ASP A 30 9.60 -8.11 -11.92
CA ASP A 30 8.27 -8.68 -11.65
C ASP A 30 7.85 -8.40 -10.19
N LEU A 31 8.70 -8.76 -9.23
CA LEU A 31 8.44 -8.52 -7.80
C LEU A 31 8.30 -7.04 -7.45
N CYS A 32 9.12 -6.15 -8.04
CA CYS A 32 9.01 -4.71 -7.80
C CYS A 32 7.67 -4.15 -8.28
N GLN A 33 7.19 -4.60 -9.44
CA GLN A 33 5.88 -4.19 -9.97
C GLN A 33 4.73 -4.72 -9.11
N ILE A 34 4.79 -6.00 -8.72
CA ILE A 34 3.77 -6.65 -7.87
C ILE A 34 3.71 -5.99 -6.49
N PHE A 35 4.84 -5.76 -5.81
CA PHE A 35 4.84 -5.08 -4.52
C PHE A 35 4.39 -3.62 -4.62
N ALA A 36 4.79 -2.87 -5.65
CA ALA A 36 4.30 -1.50 -5.84
C ALA A 36 2.78 -1.47 -6.11
N ALA A 37 2.23 -2.46 -6.83
CA ALA A 37 0.79 -2.61 -7.02
C ALA A 37 0.06 -3.00 -5.72
N TYR A 38 0.65 -3.89 -4.92
CA TYR A 38 0.16 -4.27 -3.59
C TYR A 38 0.05 -3.04 -2.68
N VAL A 39 1.13 -2.25 -2.53
CA VAL A 39 1.15 -1.01 -1.74
C VAL A 39 0.08 -0.01 -2.20
N ARG A 40 -0.11 0.17 -3.51
CA ARG A 40 -1.19 1.02 -4.04
C ARG A 40 -2.59 0.49 -3.72
N LYS A 41 -2.81 -0.84 -3.72
CA LYS A 41 -4.11 -1.42 -3.32
C LYS A 41 -4.34 -1.29 -1.81
N THR A 42 -3.32 -1.43 -0.96
CA THR A 42 -3.42 -1.18 0.48
C THR A 42 -3.71 0.30 0.79
N ALA A 43 -3.13 1.24 0.04
CA ALA A 43 -3.47 2.66 0.13
C ALA A 43 -4.94 2.93 -0.27
N ARG A 44 -5.41 2.40 -1.42
CA ARG A 44 -6.82 2.52 -1.85
C ARG A 44 -7.80 1.92 -0.83
N LEU A 45 -7.41 0.85 -0.12
CA LEU A 45 -8.21 0.27 0.97
C LEU A 45 -8.34 1.22 2.17
N ARG A 46 -7.26 1.95 2.51
CA ARG A 46 -7.32 3.04 3.50
C ARG A 46 -8.29 4.13 3.06
N ASP A 47 -8.17 4.61 1.81
CA ASP A 47 -9.04 5.68 1.27
C ASP A 47 -10.53 5.32 1.33
N LYS A 48 -10.91 4.08 0.98
CA LYS A 48 -12.31 3.64 1.12
C LYS A 48 -12.74 3.44 2.57
N ALA A 49 -11.85 3.07 3.49
CA ALA A 49 -12.14 3.05 4.92
C ALA A 49 -12.31 4.46 5.51
N ASP A 50 -11.55 5.45 5.04
CA ASP A 50 -11.69 6.86 5.42
C ASP A 50 -13.04 7.45 4.97
N LEU A 51 -13.67 6.91 3.92
CA LEU A 51 -15.06 7.21 3.55
C LEU A 51 -16.08 6.54 4.49
N LEU A 52 -15.88 5.27 4.84
CA LEU A 52 -16.74 4.56 5.79
C LEU A 52 -16.75 5.24 7.18
N VAL A 53 -15.60 5.71 7.66
CA VAL A 53 -15.48 6.49 8.90
C VAL A 53 -16.37 7.74 8.85
N LYS A 54 -16.31 8.52 7.76
CA LYS A 54 -17.12 9.74 7.60
C LYS A 54 -18.62 9.44 7.59
N GLU A 55 -19.04 8.42 6.85
CA GLU A 55 -20.45 8.03 6.76
C GLU A 55 -20.98 7.52 8.10
N VAL A 56 -20.21 6.70 8.83
CA VAL A 56 -20.61 6.24 10.17
C VAL A 56 -20.70 7.39 11.17
N HIS A 57 -19.80 8.39 11.12
CA HIS A 57 -19.95 9.59 11.95
C HIS A 57 -21.19 10.43 11.58
N ALA A 58 -21.51 10.53 10.29
CA ALA A 58 -22.67 11.28 9.80
C ALA A 58 -24.00 10.62 10.21
N PHE A 59 -24.12 9.30 10.00
CA PHE A 59 -25.25 8.52 10.48
C PHE A 59 -25.33 8.55 12.01
N ALA A 60 -24.22 8.36 12.73
CA ALA A 60 -24.21 8.47 14.18
C ALA A 60 -24.72 9.83 14.69
N ASP A 61 -24.65 10.91 13.90
CA ASP A 61 -25.22 12.19 14.31
C ASP A 61 -26.76 12.25 14.27
N THR A 62 -27.44 11.38 13.51
CA THR A 62 -28.92 11.28 13.49
C THR A 62 -29.49 10.44 14.63
N GLU A 63 -28.69 9.55 15.21
CA GLU A 63 -29.17 8.51 16.12
C GLU A 63 -29.36 8.94 17.60
N THR A 64 -30.06 8.08 18.33
CA THR A 64 -30.29 8.16 19.77
C THR A 64 -28.99 8.05 20.59
N PRO A 65 -28.93 8.58 21.84
CA PRO A 65 -27.68 8.89 22.52
C PRO A 65 -26.69 7.72 22.67
N SER A 66 -27.16 6.51 22.96
CA SER A 66 -26.30 5.34 23.20
C SER A 66 -25.70 4.80 21.90
N LEU A 67 -26.55 4.60 20.88
CA LEU A 67 -26.17 4.20 19.52
C LEU A 67 -25.24 5.22 18.87
N LYS A 68 -25.57 6.51 18.98
CA LYS A 68 -24.74 7.65 18.55
C LYS A 68 -23.34 7.60 19.14
N ASN A 69 -23.23 7.37 20.44
CA ASN A 69 -21.94 7.28 21.11
C ASN A 69 -21.17 6.01 20.69
N GLY A 70 -21.81 4.85 20.64
CA GLY A 70 -21.18 3.59 20.20
C GLY A 70 -20.65 3.66 18.76
N LEU A 71 -21.44 4.19 17.83
CA LEU A 71 -21.04 4.37 16.42
C LEU A 71 -19.88 5.35 16.26
N LYS A 72 -19.87 6.48 16.98
CA LYS A 72 -18.74 7.43 16.91
C LYS A 72 -17.45 6.82 17.47
N ASN A 73 -17.50 6.18 18.64
CA ASN A 73 -16.33 5.51 19.22
C ASN A 73 -15.85 4.32 18.36
N PHE A 74 -16.73 3.64 17.62
CA PHE A 74 -16.36 2.65 16.61
C PHE A 74 -15.63 3.30 15.41
N ALA A 75 -16.15 4.41 14.88
CA ALA A 75 -15.56 5.13 13.77
C ALA A 75 -14.19 5.75 14.12
N ASP A 76 -14.02 6.27 15.34
CA ASP A 76 -12.74 6.79 15.85
C ASP A 76 -11.67 5.69 15.91
N GLU A 77 -12.01 4.48 16.39
CA GLU A 77 -11.10 3.33 16.36
C GLU A 77 -10.80 2.85 14.92
N LEU A 78 -11.79 2.90 14.02
CA LEU A 78 -11.58 2.57 12.60
C LEU A 78 -10.70 3.60 11.87
N ALA A 79 -10.78 4.89 12.22
CA ALA A 79 -9.91 5.96 11.71
C ALA A 79 -8.46 5.76 12.19
N LYS A 80 -8.29 5.52 13.49
CA LYS A 80 -7.01 5.15 14.13
C LYS A 80 -6.37 3.91 13.51
N LEU A 81 -7.16 2.97 12.96
CA LEU A 81 -6.61 1.86 12.16
C LEU A 81 -6.05 2.31 10.81
N GLN A 82 -6.61 3.34 10.19
CA GLN A 82 -6.14 3.88 8.92
C GLN A 82 -4.81 4.62 9.07
N ASP A 83 -4.54 5.26 10.22
CA ASP A 83 -3.21 5.77 10.56
C ASP A 83 -2.15 4.65 10.58
N TYR A 84 -2.48 3.50 11.19
CA TYR A 84 -1.58 2.34 11.19
C TYR A 84 -1.40 1.74 9.79
N ARG A 85 -2.43 1.77 8.94
CA ARG A 85 -2.35 1.36 7.53
C ARG A 85 -1.53 2.32 6.68
N GLN A 86 -1.58 3.62 6.96
CA GLN A 86 -0.68 4.59 6.32
C GLN A 86 0.78 4.31 6.69
N ALA A 87 1.06 4.05 7.97
CA ALA A 87 2.39 3.68 8.43
C ALA A 87 2.87 2.30 7.89
N GLU A 88 1.95 1.39 7.55
CA GLU A 88 2.23 0.15 6.81
C GLU A 88 2.63 0.46 5.35
N VAL A 89 1.80 1.21 4.62
CA VAL A 89 2.03 1.64 3.22
C VAL A 89 3.41 2.31 3.05
N GLU A 90 3.75 3.27 3.92
CA GLU A 90 5.05 3.95 3.89
C GLU A 90 6.23 3.00 4.12
N ARG A 91 6.09 2.05 5.04
CA ARG A 91 7.13 1.06 5.34
C ARG A 91 7.30 0.06 4.21
N LEU A 92 6.22 -0.40 3.60
CA LEU A 92 6.27 -1.32 2.46
C LEU A 92 6.98 -0.68 1.27
N GLU A 93 6.64 0.57 0.92
CA GLU A 93 7.32 1.29 -0.17
C GLU A 93 8.83 1.45 0.13
N ALA A 94 9.16 1.95 1.33
CA ALA A 94 10.55 2.25 1.71
C ALA A 94 11.43 1.02 2.01
N LYS A 95 10.86 -0.12 2.42
CA LYS A 95 11.61 -1.34 2.79
C LYS A 95 11.57 -2.44 1.73
N ILE A 96 10.56 -2.45 0.86
CA ILE A 96 10.34 -3.52 -0.12
C ILE A 96 10.51 -2.98 -1.54
N VAL A 97 9.73 -1.96 -1.91
CA VAL A 97 9.68 -1.45 -3.29
C VAL A 97 10.97 -0.74 -3.67
N GLU A 98 11.43 0.26 -2.89
CA GLU A 98 12.67 1.00 -3.19
C GLU A 98 13.92 0.09 -3.25
N PRO A 99 14.13 -0.89 -2.33
CA PRO A 99 15.22 -1.85 -2.48
C PRO A 99 15.14 -2.72 -3.73
N LEU A 100 13.96 -3.23 -4.12
CA LEU A 100 13.80 -3.99 -5.37
C LEU A 100 14.05 -3.12 -6.61
N LYS A 101 13.50 -1.89 -6.62
CA LYS A 101 13.70 -0.87 -7.65
C LYS A 101 15.18 -0.50 -7.84
N SER A 102 15.95 -0.43 -6.75
CA SER A 102 17.39 -0.13 -6.79
C SER A 102 18.21 -1.17 -7.58
N TYR A 103 17.75 -2.43 -7.65
CA TYR A 103 18.45 -3.48 -8.39
C TYR A 103 18.56 -3.18 -9.89
N GLY A 104 17.64 -2.42 -10.49
CA GLY A 104 17.74 -2.03 -11.91
C GLY A 104 19.06 -1.32 -12.26
N ALA A 105 19.60 -0.51 -11.34
CA ALA A 105 20.91 0.13 -11.52
C ALA A 105 22.07 -0.88 -11.37
N ILE A 106 21.97 -1.81 -10.42
CA ILE A 106 22.96 -2.86 -10.16
C ILE A 106 23.06 -3.81 -11.36
N ILE A 107 21.92 -4.26 -11.87
CA ILE A 107 21.80 -5.13 -13.05
C ILE A 107 22.40 -4.45 -14.29
N ARG A 108 22.10 -3.17 -14.52
CA ARG A 108 22.66 -2.42 -15.65
C ARG A 108 24.19 -2.42 -15.62
N LEU A 109 24.80 -2.17 -14.45
CA LEU A 109 26.25 -2.26 -14.27
C LEU A 109 26.78 -3.68 -14.56
N LYS A 110 26.11 -4.73 -14.06
CA LYS A 110 26.51 -6.12 -14.32
C LYS A 110 26.39 -6.51 -15.81
N ARG A 111 25.41 -5.98 -16.54
CA ARG A 111 25.32 -6.11 -18.01
C ARG A 111 26.46 -5.39 -18.73
N GLU A 112 26.90 -4.23 -18.23
CA GLU A 112 28.06 -3.50 -18.76
C GLU A 112 29.37 -4.27 -18.54
N ASP A 113 29.59 -4.82 -17.33
CA ASP A 113 30.74 -5.70 -17.01
C ASP A 113 30.81 -6.94 -17.91
N LEU A 114 29.67 -7.61 -18.10
CA LEU A 114 29.52 -8.77 -19.00
C LEU A 114 29.86 -8.42 -20.45
N LYS A 115 29.39 -7.26 -20.94
CA LYS A 115 29.64 -6.77 -22.30
C LYS A 115 31.13 -6.50 -22.54
N VAL A 116 31.82 -5.90 -21.57
CA VAL A 116 33.28 -5.68 -21.62
C VAL A 116 34.03 -7.02 -21.64
N THR A 117 33.65 -7.95 -20.78
CA THR A 117 34.26 -9.30 -20.70
C THR A 117 34.09 -10.09 -22.00
N LEU A 118 32.88 -10.10 -22.56
CA LEU A 118 32.58 -10.77 -23.83
C LEU A 118 33.32 -10.12 -25.01
N SER A 119 33.50 -8.79 -24.99
CA SER A 119 34.32 -8.08 -26.00
C SER A 119 35.79 -8.49 -25.94
N ALA A 120 36.37 -8.62 -24.73
CA ALA A 120 37.75 -9.04 -24.54
C ALA A 120 37.99 -10.48 -25.03
N LYS A 121 37.14 -11.43 -24.64
CA LYS A 121 37.17 -12.82 -25.15
C LYS A 121 37.02 -12.89 -26.68
N ASN A 122 36.12 -12.12 -27.27
CA ASN A 122 35.96 -12.07 -28.72
C ASN A 122 37.19 -11.48 -29.44
N ARG A 123 38.00 -10.63 -28.79
CA ARG A 123 39.28 -10.15 -29.32
C ARG A 123 40.36 -11.25 -29.25
N GLU A 124 40.45 -11.95 -28.13
CA GLU A 124 41.33 -13.11 -27.95
C GLU A 124 41.06 -14.20 -29.02
N ALA A 125 39.81 -14.64 -29.16
CA ALA A 125 39.42 -15.66 -30.14
C ALA A 125 39.75 -15.25 -31.60
N LYS A 126 39.57 -13.96 -31.94
CA LYS A 126 39.96 -13.42 -33.25
C LYS A 126 41.47 -13.46 -33.47
N GLN A 127 42.28 -13.09 -32.49
CA GLN A 127 43.75 -13.16 -32.61
C GLN A 127 44.24 -14.60 -32.67
N MET A 128 43.62 -15.53 -31.94
CA MET A 128 43.95 -16.95 -32.00
C MET A 128 43.74 -17.51 -33.42
N ALA A 129 42.58 -17.23 -34.03
CA ALA A 129 42.29 -17.60 -35.41
C ALA A 129 43.19 -16.87 -36.44
N GLN A 130 43.64 -15.65 -36.16
CA GLN A 130 44.60 -14.92 -36.99
C GLN A 130 46.00 -15.55 -36.95
N LEU A 131 46.44 -16.00 -35.77
CA LEU A 131 47.71 -16.71 -35.60
C LEU A 131 47.70 -18.07 -36.31
N GLU A 132 46.64 -18.87 -36.17
CA GLU A 132 46.51 -20.15 -36.90
C GLU A 132 46.64 -19.96 -38.42
N ARG A 133 45.92 -18.98 -38.99
CA ARG A 133 46.00 -18.63 -40.42
C ARG A 133 47.39 -18.13 -40.85
N THR A 134 48.14 -17.51 -39.94
CA THR A 134 49.48 -16.99 -40.21
C THR A 134 50.52 -18.11 -40.18
N ARG A 135 50.44 -19.03 -39.20
CA ARG A 135 51.27 -20.25 -39.12
C ARG A 135 51.15 -21.13 -40.37
N GLN A 136 49.98 -21.16 -41.01
CA GLN A 136 49.74 -21.88 -42.27
C GLN A 136 50.31 -21.17 -43.53
N ARG A 137 50.94 -19.99 -43.42
CA ARG A 137 51.29 -19.11 -44.56
C ARG A 137 52.72 -18.54 -44.53
N ASN A 138 53.69 -19.29 -43.99
CA ASN A 138 55.13 -18.96 -43.91
C ASN A 138 55.51 -17.83 -42.91
N PRO A 139 56.71 -17.88 -42.28
CA PRO A 139 56.67 -18.26 -40.86
C PRO A 139 57.39 -17.36 -39.84
N SER A 140 58.27 -16.43 -40.24
CA SER A 140 59.14 -15.73 -39.26
C SER A 140 58.50 -14.45 -38.67
N ASN A 141 58.90 -13.25 -39.12
CA ASN A 141 58.56 -11.99 -38.43
C ASN A 141 57.06 -11.74 -38.26
N ARG A 142 56.23 -12.17 -39.22
CA ARG A 142 54.76 -12.01 -39.14
C ARG A 142 54.12 -12.90 -38.08
N GLN A 143 54.72 -14.06 -37.78
CA GLN A 143 54.23 -14.94 -36.72
C GLN A 143 54.57 -14.36 -35.33
N VAL A 144 55.79 -13.85 -35.13
CA VAL A 144 56.22 -13.24 -33.85
C VAL A 144 55.29 -12.08 -33.43
N ILE A 145 54.91 -11.21 -34.39
CA ILE A 145 53.96 -10.12 -34.13
C ILE A 145 52.58 -10.66 -33.72
N ALA A 146 52.05 -11.64 -34.45
CA ALA A 146 50.75 -12.25 -34.14
C ALA A 146 50.76 -13.03 -32.80
N GLU A 147 51.89 -13.61 -32.41
CA GLU A 147 52.07 -14.28 -31.11
C GLU A 147 52.10 -13.28 -29.95
N SER A 148 52.74 -12.13 -30.13
CA SER A 148 52.71 -11.03 -29.15
C SER A 148 51.32 -10.39 -29.03
N GLU A 149 50.64 -10.14 -30.16
CA GLU A 149 49.26 -9.62 -30.15
C GLU A 149 48.26 -10.59 -29.49
N LEU A 150 48.45 -11.90 -29.67
CA LEU A 150 47.64 -12.92 -28.98
C LEU A 150 47.96 -12.96 -27.49
N GLN A 151 49.23 -12.97 -27.08
CA GLN A 151 49.62 -12.96 -25.66
C GLN A 151 48.98 -11.78 -24.91
N GLN A 152 49.05 -10.57 -25.48
CA GLN A 152 48.39 -9.39 -24.90
C GLN A 152 46.86 -9.58 -24.79
N ALA A 153 46.21 -10.09 -25.84
CA ALA A 153 44.77 -10.31 -25.83
C ALA A 153 44.34 -11.37 -24.80
N THR A 154 45.11 -12.46 -24.64
CA THR A 154 44.88 -13.51 -23.64
C THR A 154 45.11 -12.99 -22.21
N MET A 155 46.13 -12.15 -21.99
CA MET A 155 46.36 -11.51 -20.68
C MET A 155 45.21 -10.57 -20.32
N ASP A 156 44.76 -9.71 -21.24
CA ASP A 156 43.62 -8.81 -21.00
C ASP A 156 42.30 -9.55 -20.79
N ALA A 157 41.99 -10.55 -21.63
CA ALA A 157 40.77 -11.35 -21.49
C ALA A 157 40.74 -12.15 -20.18
N SER A 158 41.88 -12.65 -19.72
CA SER A 158 42.00 -13.39 -18.44
C SER A 158 41.95 -12.47 -17.22
N ARG A 159 42.57 -11.28 -17.29
CA ARG A 159 42.43 -10.22 -16.28
C ARG A 159 40.97 -9.80 -16.11
N ILE A 160 40.28 -9.52 -17.21
CA ILE A 160 38.89 -9.06 -17.20
C ILE A 160 37.93 -10.19 -16.78
N SER A 161 38.16 -11.45 -17.19
CA SER A 161 37.35 -12.60 -16.73
C SER A 161 37.39 -12.74 -15.21
N ARG A 162 38.58 -12.64 -14.61
CA ARG A 162 38.75 -12.71 -13.15
C ARG A 162 38.06 -11.54 -12.43
N GLN A 163 38.10 -10.33 -12.98
CA GLN A 163 37.38 -9.17 -12.43
C GLN A 163 35.85 -9.37 -12.51
N LEU A 164 35.34 -9.99 -13.58
CA LEU A 164 33.93 -10.38 -13.63
C LEU A 164 33.59 -11.40 -12.54
N GLU A 165 34.39 -12.46 -12.39
CA GLU A 165 34.19 -13.50 -11.36
C GLU A 165 34.16 -12.89 -9.94
N GLU A 166 35.14 -12.06 -9.59
CA GLU A 166 35.23 -11.39 -8.28
C GLU A 166 34.05 -10.43 -8.05
N THR A 167 33.55 -9.72 -9.07
CA THR A 167 32.39 -8.83 -8.90
C THR A 167 31.03 -9.53 -8.97
N ILE A 168 30.95 -10.75 -9.52
CA ILE A 168 29.73 -11.57 -9.56
C ILE A 168 29.57 -12.37 -8.26
N ASP A 169 30.65 -12.91 -7.70
CA ASP A 169 30.64 -13.50 -6.34
C ASP A 169 30.11 -12.51 -5.29
N ASN A 170 30.54 -11.26 -5.36
CA ASN A 170 30.02 -10.19 -4.50
C ASN A 170 28.53 -9.86 -4.79
N PHE A 171 28.10 -9.86 -6.06
CA PHE A 171 26.69 -9.66 -6.43
C PHE A 171 25.79 -10.78 -5.90
N GLU A 172 26.18 -12.04 -6.05
CA GLU A 172 25.44 -13.19 -5.52
C GLU A 172 25.35 -13.16 -3.98
N LYS A 173 26.46 -12.84 -3.30
CA LYS A 173 26.49 -12.63 -1.85
C LYS A 173 25.59 -11.49 -1.38
N GLN A 174 25.50 -10.41 -2.15
CA GLN A 174 24.63 -9.28 -1.82
C GLN A 174 23.15 -9.64 -2.06
N LYS A 175 22.82 -10.21 -3.22
CA LYS A 175 21.48 -10.73 -3.56
C LYS A 175 20.91 -11.64 -2.46
N MET A 176 21.69 -12.60 -1.96
CA MET A 176 21.22 -13.50 -0.89
C MET A 176 20.94 -12.77 0.43
N LYS A 177 21.67 -11.70 0.76
CA LYS A 177 21.41 -10.87 1.95
C LYS A 177 20.16 -10.02 1.76
N ASP A 178 20.01 -9.40 0.59
CA ASP A 178 18.90 -8.49 0.32
C ASP A 178 17.58 -9.23 0.16
N ILE A 179 17.55 -10.41 -0.48
CA ILE A 179 16.36 -11.29 -0.48
C ILE A 179 15.94 -11.60 0.97
N LYS A 180 16.87 -12.06 1.82
CA LYS A 180 16.56 -12.35 3.23
C LYS A 180 16.03 -11.11 3.96
N LYS A 181 16.65 -9.94 3.76
CA LYS A 181 16.23 -8.69 4.39
C LYS A 181 14.84 -8.26 3.93
N ILE A 182 14.62 -8.15 2.62
CA ILE A 182 13.37 -7.66 2.02
C ILE A 182 12.18 -8.53 2.47
N PHE A 183 12.25 -9.85 2.29
CA PHE A 183 11.14 -10.72 2.68
C PHE A 183 10.95 -10.83 4.21
N SER A 184 12.01 -10.64 5.01
CA SER A 184 11.87 -10.58 6.48
C SER A 184 11.29 -9.25 6.97
N GLU A 185 11.66 -8.13 6.35
CA GLU A 185 11.04 -6.82 6.63
C GLU A 185 9.56 -6.84 6.21
N PHE A 186 9.21 -7.43 5.07
CA PHE A 186 7.81 -7.60 4.62
C PHE A 186 6.97 -8.31 5.69
N VAL A 187 7.35 -9.55 6.05
CA VAL A 187 6.63 -10.32 7.08
C VAL A 187 6.58 -9.58 8.42
N THR A 188 7.63 -8.85 8.79
CA THR A 188 7.64 -8.05 10.03
C THR A 188 6.66 -6.87 9.97
N ILE A 189 6.53 -6.18 8.83
CA ILE A 189 5.60 -5.06 8.65
C ILE A 189 4.16 -5.56 8.74
N GLU A 190 3.81 -6.60 7.99
CA GLU A 190 2.48 -7.23 7.99
C GLU A 190 2.11 -7.72 9.41
N MET A 191 3.05 -8.39 10.11
CA MET A 191 2.83 -8.83 11.50
C MET A 191 2.59 -7.66 12.47
N LEU A 192 3.30 -6.55 12.31
CA LEU A 192 3.11 -5.35 13.14
C LEU A 192 1.77 -4.68 12.88
N PHE A 193 1.35 -4.57 11.61
CA PHE A 193 0.03 -4.03 11.27
C PHE A 193 -1.09 -4.96 11.75
N HIS A 194 -1.07 -6.24 11.41
CA HIS A 194 -2.11 -7.19 11.83
C HIS A 194 -2.21 -7.33 13.35
N GLY A 195 -1.09 -7.33 14.07
CA GLY A 195 -1.07 -7.33 15.53
C GLY A 195 -1.79 -6.11 16.13
N LYS A 196 -1.59 -4.93 15.54
CA LYS A 196 -2.29 -3.70 15.97
C LYS A 196 -3.74 -3.64 15.49
N ALA A 197 -4.03 -4.17 14.30
CA ALA A 197 -5.38 -4.27 13.77
C ALA A 197 -6.27 -5.15 14.66
N LEU A 198 -5.75 -6.28 15.17
CA LEU A 198 -6.47 -7.12 16.12
C LEU A 198 -6.83 -6.37 17.42
N GLU A 199 -5.88 -5.60 17.97
CA GLU A 199 -6.11 -4.77 19.17
C GLU A 199 -7.22 -3.72 18.92
N VAL A 200 -7.11 -2.98 17.81
CA VAL A 200 -8.03 -1.89 17.45
C VAL A 200 -9.42 -2.41 17.08
N TYR A 201 -9.52 -3.48 16.28
CA TYR A 201 -10.82 -4.11 15.98
C TYR A 201 -11.48 -4.72 17.23
N THR A 202 -10.70 -5.18 18.22
CA THR A 202 -11.27 -5.64 19.50
C THR A 202 -11.92 -4.48 20.27
N ALA A 203 -11.28 -3.30 20.31
CA ALA A 203 -11.86 -2.11 20.91
C ALA A 203 -13.09 -1.60 20.13
N ALA A 204 -13.00 -1.54 18.80
CA ALA A 204 -14.13 -1.15 17.94
C ALA A 204 -15.35 -2.10 18.12
N TYR A 205 -15.12 -3.40 18.22
CA TYR A 205 -16.18 -4.38 18.52
C TYR A 205 -16.82 -4.13 19.89
N GLN A 206 -16.02 -3.86 20.93
CA GLN A 206 -16.52 -3.51 22.26
C GLN A 206 -17.36 -2.23 22.25
N ASN A 207 -16.98 -1.21 21.47
CA ASN A 207 -17.75 0.03 21.33
C ASN A 207 -19.15 -0.19 20.75
N ILE A 208 -19.33 -1.19 19.88
CA ILE A 208 -20.65 -1.61 19.36
C ILE A 208 -21.40 -2.50 20.35
N GLN A 209 -20.73 -3.41 21.06
CA GLN A 209 -21.38 -4.29 22.05
C GLN A 209 -21.80 -3.57 23.36
N ASN A 210 -21.27 -2.37 23.61
CA ASN A 210 -21.59 -1.56 24.78
C ASN A 210 -22.73 -0.54 24.55
N ILE A 211 -23.45 -0.62 23.41
CA ILE A 211 -24.63 0.22 23.14
C ILE A 211 -25.80 -0.27 24.02
N ASP A 212 -26.42 0.64 24.79
CA ASP A 212 -27.63 0.32 25.56
C ASP A 212 -28.88 0.46 24.68
N GLU A 213 -29.37 -0.68 24.19
CA GLU A 213 -30.56 -0.76 23.34
C GLU A 213 -31.84 -0.28 24.06
N GLU A 214 -31.96 -0.47 25.38
CA GLU A 214 -33.20 -0.16 26.12
C GLU A 214 -33.25 1.30 26.57
N GLU A 215 -32.10 1.95 26.84
CA GLU A 215 -31.99 3.40 26.97
C GLU A 215 -32.53 4.10 25.70
N ASP A 216 -32.00 3.72 24.54
CA ASP A 216 -32.34 4.33 23.26
C ASP A 216 -33.78 3.97 22.82
N LEU A 217 -34.25 2.75 23.07
CA LEU A 217 -35.66 2.40 22.89
C LEU A 217 -36.57 3.19 23.84
N GLN A 218 -36.15 3.53 25.06
CA GLN A 218 -36.92 4.39 25.96
C GLN A 218 -36.99 5.84 25.43
N VAL A 219 -35.90 6.38 24.88
CA VAL A 219 -35.90 7.68 24.18
C VAL A 219 -36.88 7.66 23.00
N PHE A 220 -36.80 6.64 22.14
CA PHE A 220 -37.69 6.48 20.98
C PHE A 220 -39.17 6.35 21.38
N ARG A 221 -39.51 5.47 22.33
CA ARG A 221 -40.88 5.28 22.85
C ARG A 221 -41.46 6.58 23.44
N SER A 222 -40.59 7.42 24.03
CA SER A 222 -40.97 8.73 24.59
C SER A 222 -41.26 9.77 23.50
N SER A 223 -40.52 9.75 22.38
CA SER A 223 -40.81 10.61 21.23
C SER A 223 -42.13 10.27 20.52
N LEU A 224 -42.49 8.98 20.48
CA LEU A 224 -43.78 8.49 19.96
C LEU A 224 -44.99 8.91 20.82
N HIS A 225 -44.78 9.25 22.09
CA HIS A 225 -45.85 9.63 23.03
C HIS A 225 -45.60 11.02 23.67
N PRO A 226 -45.71 12.12 22.91
CA PRO A 226 -45.56 13.47 23.45
C PRO A 226 -46.47 13.73 24.66
N GLN A 227 -45.99 14.56 25.60
CA GLN A 227 -46.66 14.85 26.88
C GLN A 227 -48.00 15.64 26.75
N GLU A 228 -48.53 15.80 25.55
CA GLU A 228 -49.89 16.29 25.30
C GLU A 228 -50.96 15.45 26.02
N TYR A 229 -50.79 14.14 26.13
CA TYR A 229 -51.80 13.28 26.78
C TYR A 229 -51.97 13.60 28.27
N GLN A 230 -50.87 13.84 28.98
CA GLN A 230 -50.91 14.29 30.37
C GLN A 230 -51.41 15.74 30.49
N SER A 231 -51.02 16.60 29.56
CA SER A 231 -51.45 18.01 29.53
C SER A 231 -52.97 18.14 29.31
N ARG A 232 -53.53 17.44 28.31
CA ARG A 232 -54.98 17.44 28.03
C ARG A 232 -55.78 16.82 29.19
N LEU A 233 -55.31 15.72 29.79
CA LEU A 233 -55.97 15.13 30.96
C LEU A 233 -55.95 16.07 32.17
N ASN A 234 -54.87 16.83 32.39
CA ASN A 234 -54.81 17.82 33.46
C ASN A 234 -55.70 19.05 33.18
N VAL A 235 -55.82 19.51 31.94
CA VAL A 235 -56.79 20.56 31.56
C VAL A 235 -58.23 20.11 31.76
N VAL A 236 -58.59 18.88 31.35
CA VAL A 236 -59.94 18.31 31.58
C VAL A 236 -60.21 18.12 33.08
N ARG A 237 -59.21 17.69 33.86
CA ARG A 237 -59.29 17.56 35.33
C ARG A 237 -59.36 18.91 36.07
N ALA A 238 -58.78 19.97 35.51
CA ALA A 238 -58.94 21.33 36.02
C ALA A 238 -60.35 21.88 35.73
N ASN A 239 -60.81 21.76 34.48
CA ASN A 239 -62.13 22.26 34.06
C ASN A 239 -63.28 21.55 34.80
N SER A 240 -63.16 20.24 35.08
CA SER A 240 -64.13 19.48 35.88
C SER A 240 -64.09 19.79 37.39
N ARG A 241 -63.04 20.45 37.90
CA ARG A 241 -63.03 21.06 39.24
C ARG A 241 -63.63 22.46 39.22
N LEU A 242 -63.35 23.26 38.19
CA LEU A 242 -63.91 24.61 38.02
C LEU A 242 -65.44 24.58 37.83
N SER A 243 -66.00 23.58 37.14
CA SER A 243 -67.45 23.42 36.99
C SER A 243 -68.19 23.12 38.30
N PHE A 244 -67.49 22.66 39.36
CA PHE A 244 -68.05 22.46 40.70
C PHE A 244 -67.80 23.66 41.64
N ALA A 245 -66.97 24.62 41.24
CA ALA A 245 -66.64 25.83 41.98
C ALA A 245 -67.45 27.07 41.53
N SER A 246 -68.48 26.88 40.69
CA SER A 246 -69.29 27.98 40.12
C SER A 246 -70.36 28.53 41.07
N THR A 247 -69.97 28.82 42.32
CA THR A 247 -70.71 29.69 43.24
C THR A 247 -69.71 30.46 44.11
N CYS A 248 -69.97 31.75 44.35
CA CYS A 248 -69.19 32.63 45.24
C CYS A 248 -67.77 33.00 44.77
N ALA A 249 -67.65 33.85 43.74
CA ALA A 249 -66.50 34.74 43.56
C ALA A 249 -66.96 36.09 43.00
N THR A 250 -66.62 37.20 43.66
CA THR A 250 -66.99 38.57 43.22
C THR A 250 -65.78 39.49 43.25
N THR A 251 -65.75 40.44 42.31
CA THR A 251 -64.95 41.69 42.30
C THR A 251 -63.41 41.63 42.27
N ASN A 252 -62.89 42.21 41.18
CA ASN A 252 -61.70 43.10 41.11
C ASN A 252 -60.29 42.48 41.18
N ARG A 253 -59.26 43.11 40.58
CA ARG A 253 -59.16 43.98 39.38
C ARG A 253 -57.66 44.06 38.97
N SER A 254 -57.41 44.17 37.66
CA SER A 254 -56.18 44.60 36.96
C SER A 254 -54.89 44.88 37.76
N GLU A 255 -53.76 44.31 37.32
CA GLU A 255 -52.67 45.09 36.68
C GLU A 255 -51.62 44.21 35.95
N VAL A 256 -50.87 44.83 35.04
CA VAL A 256 -49.97 44.28 34.00
C VAL A 256 -48.97 45.41 33.68
N PRO A 257 -47.62 45.22 33.54
CA PRO A 257 -47.05 44.97 32.20
C PRO A 257 -45.60 44.39 32.08
N LEU A 258 -45.17 44.24 30.80
CA LEU A 258 -43.77 44.08 30.30
C LEU A 258 -43.14 42.66 30.46
N GLN A 259 -42.20 42.17 29.62
CA GLN A 259 -41.51 42.77 28.46
C GLN A 259 -40.96 41.72 27.43
N CYS A 260 -41.04 42.00 26.11
CA CYS A 260 -40.11 41.54 25.03
C CYS A 260 -39.97 40.01 24.72
N GLN A 261 -39.42 39.52 23.58
CA GLN A 261 -38.98 40.14 22.30
C GLN A 261 -38.99 39.12 21.11
N ARG A 262 -39.20 39.62 19.87
CA ARG A 262 -38.59 39.26 18.55
C ARG A 262 -38.39 37.75 18.15
N LYS A 263 -38.94 37.30 17.01
CA LYS A 263 -38.39 37.31 15.60
C LYS A 263 -37.13 36.44 15.40
N ASN A 264 -36.86 35.73 14.28
CA ASN A 264 -37.59 35.32 13.04
C ASN A 264 -36.60 34.48 12.17
N VAL A 265 -37.02 33.37 11.52
CA VAL A 265 -36.72 33.03 10.07
C VAL A 265 -35.21 32.79 9.68
N GLU A 266 -34.70 32.18 8.58
CA GLU A 266 -35.11 31.53 7.29
C GLU A 266 -34.16 30.30 7.04
N HIS A 267 -34.60 29.12 6.53
CA HIS A 267 -34.35 28.54 5.17
C HIS A 267 -33.42 27.30 5.09
N CYS A 268 -33.29 26.73 3.88
CA CYS A 268 -32.78 25.41 3.48
C CYS A 268 -31.24 25.27 3.39
N ASP A 269 -30.74 24.06 3.09
CA ASP A 269 -30.18 23.81 1.74
C ASP A 269 -30.06 22.32 1.33
N ASN A 270 -29.75 22.07 0.06
CA ASN A 270 -29.78 20.78 -0.64
C ASN A 270 -28.39 20.36 -1.13
N TYR A 271 -28.05 19.06 -1.06
CA TYR A 271 -26.86 18.50 -1.69
C TYR A 271 -27.15 17.21 -2.47
N GLY A 272 -26.65 17.19 -3.70
CA GLY A 272 -26.38 15.99 -4.49
C GLY A 272 -25.07 16.19 -5.24
N GLY A 273 -24.39 15.11 -5.57
CA GLY A 273 -23.11 15.14 -6.28
C GLY A 273 -22.64 13.73 -6.61
N ASP A 274 -22.53 13.45 -7.90
CA ASP A 274 -21.94 12.21 -8.42
C ASP A 274 -20.41 12.29 -8.41
N GLU A 275 -19.74 11.18 -8.15
CA GLU A 275 -18.39 10.93 -8.68
C GLU A 275 -18.38 9.54 -9.34
N ASP A 276 -18.20 9.54 -10.66
CA ASP A 276 -17.98 8.38 -11.52
C ASP A 276 -16.47 8.24 -11.75
N ASP A 277 -15.93 7.05 -11.54
CA ASP A 277 -14.49 6.79 -11.55
C ASP A 277 -14.27 5.40 -12.17
N GLY A 278 -13.92 5.38 -13.46
CA GLY A 278 -13.94 4.16 -14.28
C GLY A 278 -12.69 3.28 -14.12
N ASP A 279 -12.90 1.99 -13.83
CA ASP A 279 -11.85 0.98 -13.94
C ASP A 279 -11.66 0.56 -15.42
N GLU A 280 -10.56 0.98 -16.05
CA GLU A 280 -10.02 0.32 -17.25
C GLU A 280 -9.35 -1.00 -16.84
N ASP A 281 -10.13 -2.08 -16.77
CA ASP A 281 -9.60 -3.44 -16.60
C ASP A 281 -8.86 -3.89 -17.88
N ASP A 282 -7.53 -3.73 -17.88
CA ASP A 282 -6.62 -4.31 -18.89
C ASP A 282 -6.52 -5.84 -18.74
N ALA A 283 -7.61 -6.52 -19.11
CA ALA A 283 -7.70 -7.96 -19.14
C ALA A 283 -7.00 -8.52 -20.40
N THR A 284 -5.68 -8.69 -20.30
CA THR A 284 -4.90 -9.45 -21.30
C THR A 284 -5.25 -10.95 -21.20
N ASP A 285 -6.35 -11.33 -21.84
CA ASP A 285 -6.70 -12.71 -22.14
C ASP A 285 -5.79 -13.23 -23.26
N ASP A 286 -5.07 -14.33 -23.01
CA ASP A 286 -4.03 -14.86 -23.90
C ASP A 286 -4.04 -16.40 -23.88
N GLU A 287 -5.11 -17.00 -24.45
CA GLU A 287 -5.18 -18.44 -24.77
C GLU A 287 -4.32 -18.78 -26.01
N VAL A 288 -3.11 -19.36 -25.81
CA VAL A 288 -2.48 -20.35 -26.74
C VAL A 288 -1.64 -21.38 -25.99
#